data_AF-A0A5J4QM21-F1
#
_entry.id   AF-A0A5J4QM21-F1
#
_cell.length_a   1.000
_cell.length_b   1.000
_cell.length_c   1.000
_cell.angle_alpha   90.00
_cell.angle_beta   90.00
_cell.angle_gamma   90.00
#
_symmetry.space_group_name_H-M   'P 1'
#
loop_
_entity.id
_entity.type
_entity.pdbx_description
1 polymer ?
#
loop_
_entity_poly.entity_id
_entity_poly.type
_entity_poly.pdbx_seq_one_letter_code
_entity_poly.pdbx_strand_id
1 'polypeptide(L)'
;MLIIKNECNRLFAKSNLRNRTPYPDNKCITCYKDFLRAKDYLPYYQFNPTVFQSLMQLAIDSGNTPKRINRISLLDAIQKYGENHLSAFDIQVRKNLFLLFTKLLEFPQYISKYLLIYQQR
;
A
#
# COMPACT_ATOMS: atom_id res chain seq x y z
N MET A 1 -16.40 15.47 11.72
CA MET A 1 -15.56 14.60 10.86
C MET A 1 -14.07 14.98 10.97
N LEU A 2 -13.53 15.08 12.20
CA LEU A 2 -12.14 15.50 12.50
C LEU A 2 -11.34 14.42 13.25
N ILE A 3 -11.97 13.29 13.60
CA ILE A 3 -11.43 12.32 14.57
C ILE A 3 -10.34 11.44 13.95
N ILE A 4 -10.49 11.00 12.69
CA ILE A 4 -9.51 10.10 12.04
C ILE A 4 -8.16 10.80 11.74
N LYS A 5 -8.17 12.14 11.57
CA LYS A 5 -6.95 12.92 11.32
C LYS A 5 -6.02 12.95 12.54
N ASN A 6 -6.56 12.70 13.74
CA ASN A 6 -5.80 12.81 14.99
C ASN A 6 -5.20 11.50 15.47
N GLU A 7 -5.69 10.33 15.02
CA GLU A 7 -5.27 9.05 15.59
C GLU A 7 -3.98 8.52 14.94
N CYS A 8 -3.91 8.47 13.61
CA CYS A 8 -2.67 8.14 12.90
C CYS A 8 -1.57 9.18 13.17
N ASN A 9 -1.90 10.47 13.26
CA ASN A 9 -0.94 11.53 13.61
C ASN A 9 -0.51 11.47 15.09
N ARG A 10 -1.40 11.10 16.03
CA ARG A 10 -1.01 10.88 17.44
C ARG A 10 -0.04 9.72 17.59
N LEU A 11 -0.22 8.64 16.84
CA LEU A 11 0.63 7.46 16.93
C LEU A 11 2.05 7.75 16.44
N PHE A 12 2.22 8.52 15.37
CA PHE A 12 3.55 9.01 14.92
C PHE A 12 4.21 9.99 15.89
N ALA A 13 3.44 10.96 16.43
CA ALA A 13 3.98 11.91 17.40
C ALA A 13 4.38 11.23 18.74
N LYS A 14 3.71 10.13 19.12
CA LYS A 14 4.06 9.33 20.31
C LYS A 14 5.19 8.32 20.08
N SER A 15 5.37 7.78 18.86
CA SER A 15 6.39 6.75 18.60
C SER A 15 7.82 7.30 18.56
N ASN A 16 8.00 8.61 18.37
CA ASN A 16 9.31 9.28 18.50
C ASN A 16 9.87 9.26 19.93
N LEU A 17 9.13 8.72 20.93
CA LEU A 17 9.59 8.66 22.32
C LEU A 17 10.14 7.30 22.75
N ARG A 18 9.97 6.21 21.97
CA ARG A 18 10.53 4.88 22.29
C ARG A 18 10.73 4.09 20.99
N ASN A 19 11.94 3.58 20.74
CA ASN A 19 12.44 2.78 19.59
C ASN A 19 11.55 1.60 19.12
N ARG A 20 10.25 1.79 18.86
CA ARG A 20 9.34 0.77 18.34
C ARG A 20 8.51 1.40 17.24
N THR A 21 8.72 0.93 16.02
CA THR A 21 7.84 1.22 14.89
C THR A 21 6.41 0.81 15.29
N PRO A 22 5.39 1.66 15.10
CA PRO A 22 4.03 1.32 15.50
C PRO A 22 3.49 0.16 14.65
N TYR A 23 2.60 -0.65 15.23
CA TYR A 23 1.82 -1.64 14.48
C TYR A 23 0.51 -0.99 14.02
N PRO A 24 0.19 -0.97 12.72
CA PRO A 24 -0.98 -0.29 12.22
C PRO A 24 -2.26 -1.08 12.54
N ASP A 25 -3.36 -0.35 12.78
CA ASP A 25 -4.69 -0.96 12.87
C ASP A 25 -5.04 -1.68 11.55
N ASN A 26 -5.69 -2.83 11.66
CA ASN A 26 -6.26 -3.57 10.53
C ASN A 26 -7.16 -2.70 9.64
N LYS A 27 -7.82 -1.67 10.21
CA LYS A 27 -8.68 -0.73 9.48
C LYS A 27 -7.97 0.56 9.06
N CYS A 28 -6.63 0.62 9.14
CA CYS A 28 -5.86 1.81 8.78
C CYS A 28 -6.08 2.24 7.32
N ILE A 29 -6.32 1.29 6.42
CA ILE A 29 -6.56 1.55 4.99
C ILE A 29 -7.77 0.74 4.53
N THR A 30 -8.90 1.41 4.33
CA THR A 30 -10.13 0.77 3.82
C THR A 30 -10.57 1.30 2.46
N CYS A 31 -10.15 2.52 2.12
CA CYS A 31 -10.46 3.16 0.85
C CYS A 31 -9.25 3.93 0.28
N TYR A 32 -9.34 4.35 -0.99
CA TYR A 32 -8.26 5.10 -1.64
C TYR A 32 -7.94 6.42 -0.92
N LYS A 33 -8.92 7.06 -0.29
CA LYS A 33 -8.71 8.28 0.50
C LYS A 33 -7.87 8.04 1.74
N ASP A 34 -8.03 6.87 2.38
CA ASP A 34 -7.21 6.46 3.51
C ASP A 34 -5.79 6.16 3.05
N PHE A 35 -5.64 5.46 1.92
CA PHE A 35 -4.34 5.24 1.29
C PHE A 35 -3.62 6.56 1.01
N LEU A 36 -4.28 7.57 0.42
CA LEU A 36 -3.64 8.86 0.13
C LEU A 36 -3.14 9.56 1.39
N ARG A 37 -3.80 9.36 2.53
CA ARG A 37 -3.34 9.87 3.82
C ARG A 37 -2.15 9.06 4.34
N ALA A 38 -2.17 7.74 4.12
CA ALA A 38 -1.22 6.82 4.71
C ALA A 38 0.04 6.53 3.91
N LYS A 39 0.03 6.75 2.60
CA LYS A 39 1.10 6.33 1.69
C LYS A 39 2.50 6.83 2.09
N ASP A 40 2.58 8.04 2.62
CA ASP A 40 3.87 8.69 2.91
C ASP A 40 4.51 8.15 4.20
N TYR A 41 3.71 7.51 5.05
CA TYR A 41 4.17 7.04 6.36
C TYR A 41 4.03 5.52 6.56
N LEU A 42 3.34 4.84 5.66
CA LEU A 42 3.18 3.39 5.65
C LEU A 42 4.51 2.62 5.76
N PRO A 43 5.62 3.04 5.11
CA PRO A 43 6.92 2.35 5.24
C PRO A 43 7.52 2.37 6.65
N TYR A 44 7.05 3.25 7.54
CA TYR A 44 7.54 3.34 8.92
C TYR A 44 6.70 2.53 9.91
N TYR A 45 5.60 1.93 9.46
CA TYR A 45 4.81 0.99 10.25
C TYR A 45 5.40 -0.41 10.17
N GLN A 46 5.17 -1.22 11.20
CA GLN A 46 5.37 -2.66 11.11
C GLN A 46 4.44 -3.25 10.04
N PHE A 47 4.88 -4.35 9.43
CA PHE A 47 4.08 -5.09 8.48
C PHE A 47 2.84 -5.68 9.14
N ASN A 48 1.67 -5.36 8.60
CA ASN A 48 0.40 -5.94 8.96
C ASN A 48 -0.21 -6.58 7.70
N PRO A 49 -0.42 -7.92 7.68
CA PRO A 49 -0.93 -8.63 6.52
C PRO A 49 -2.35 -8.18 6.13
N THR A 50 -3.19 -7.78 7.09
CA THR A 50 -4.54 -7.27 6.81
C THR A 50 -4.51 -5.91 6.11
N VAL A 51 -3.58 -5.03 6.50
CA VAL A 51 -3.37 -3.75 5.83
C VAL A 51 -2.82 -3.99 4.42
N PHE A 52 -1.88 -4.92 4.27
CA PHE A 52 -1.33 -5.31 2.97
C PHE A 52 -2.40 -5.87 2.02
N GLN A 53 -3.28 -6.75 2.53
CA GLN A 53 -4.41 -7.29 1.78
C GLN A 53 -5.37 -6.18 1.32
N SER A 54 -5.65 -5.21 2.20
CA SER A 54 -6.52 -4.08 1.88
C SER A 54 -5.92 -3.20 0.77
N LEU A 55 -4.60 -2.98 0.79
CA LEU A 55 -3.88 -2.25 -0.28
C LEU A 55 -3.97 -2.96 -1.63
N MET A 56 -3.76 -4.27 -1.66
CA MET A 56 -3.89 -5.05 -2.90
C MET A 56 -5.33 -5.04 -3.43
N GLN A 57 -6.32 -5.17 -2.55
CA GLN A 57 -7.73 -5.12 -2.94
C GLN A 57 -8.05 -3.77 -3.56
N LEU A 58 -7.60 -2.66 -2.95
CA LEU A 58 -7.73 -1.33 -3.51
C LEU A 58 -7.09 -1.21 -4.90
N ALA A 59 -5.94 -1.85 -5.12
CA ALA A 59 -5.29 -1.83 -6.42
C ALA A 59 -6.09 -2.61 -7.47
N ILE A 60 -6.60 -3.78 -7.12
CA ILE A 60 -7.46 -4.60 -7.98
C ILE A 60 -8.75 -3.83 -8.36
N ASP A 61 -9.42 -3.25 -7.37
CA ASP A 61 -10.67 -2.51 -7.53
C ASP A 61 -10.47 -1.22 -8.32
N SER A 62 -9.29 -0.59 -8.17
CA SER A 62 -8.93 0.60 -8.95
C SER A 62 -8.82 0.32 -10.45
N GLY A 63 -8.63 -0.92 -10.88
CA GLY A 63 -8.58 -1.28 -12.30
C GLY A 63 -9.91 -1.02 -13.02
N ASN A 64 -11.03 -1.17 -12.32
CA ASN A 64 -12.37 -1.16 -12.92
C ASN A 64 -13.14 0.14 -12.66
N THR A 65 -12.55 1.12 -11.97
CA THR A 65 -13.23 2.36 -11.62
C THR A 65 -12.96 3.48 -12.63
N PRO A 66 -13.98 4.28 -12.99
CA PRO A 66 -13.79 5.49 -13.80
C PRO A 66 -13.11 6.63 -13.02
N LYS A 67 -12.90 6.46 -11.70
CA LYS A 67 -12.25 7.48 -10.85
C LYS A 67 -10.76 7.59 -11.18
N ARG A 68 -10.24 8.83 -11.13
CA ARG A 68 -8.81 9.13 -11.34
C ARG A 68 -8.00 8.66 -10.13
N ILE A 69 -7.53 7.41 -10.16
CA ILE A 69 -6.67 6.80 -9.15
C ILE A 69 -5.23 6.78 -9.66
N ASN A 70 -4.28 7.27 -8.86
CA ASN A 70 -2.85 7.11 -9.13
C ASN A 70 -2.42 5.68 -8.77
N ARG A 71 -2.62 4.78 -9.73
CA ARG A 71 -2.32 3.34 -9.60
C ARG A 71 -0.83 3.06 -9.39
N ILE A 72 0.03 3.87 -10.01
CA ILE A 72 1.49 3.74 -9.87
C ILE A 72 1.90 3.97 -8.42
N SER A 73 1.41 5.04 -7.79
CA SER A 73 1.70 5.30 -6.38
C SER A 73 1.18 4.20 -5.45
N LEU A 74 0.07 3.56 -5.80
CA LEU A 74 -0.49 2.46 -5.01
C LEU A 74 0.34 1.19 -5.14
N LEU A 75 0.81 0.87 -6.35
CA LEU A 75 1.71 -0.26 -6.60
C LEU A 75 3.08 -0.07 -5.92
N ASP A 76 3.64 1.13 -5.99
CA ASP A 76 4.90 1.48 -5.32
C ASP A 76 4.77 1.31 -3.80
N ALA A 77 3.64 1.72 -3.22
CA ALA A 77 3.37 1.51 -1.79
C ALA A 77 3.18 0.02 -1.43
N ILE A 78 2.50 -0.76 -2.26
CA ILE A 78 2.37 -2.21 -2.08
C ILE A 78 3.77 -2.86 -2.11
N GLN A 79 4.58 -2.54 -3.11
CA GLN A 79 5.93 -3.07 -3.23
C GLN A 79 6.76 -2.76 -1.98
N LYS A 80 6.85 -1.48 -1.58
CA LYS A 80 7.65 -1.04 -0.44
C LYS A 80 7.16 -1.61 0.89
N TYR A 81 5.84 -1.68 1.09
CA TYR A 81 5.28 -2.16 2.35
C TYR A 81 5.38 -3.69 2.49
N GLY A 82 5.33 -4.43 1.38
CA GLY A 82 5.51 -5.88 1.37
C GLY A 82 6.97 -6.34 1.26
N GLU A 83 7.91 -5.42 1.03
CA GLU A 83 9.32 -5.73 0.89
C GLU A 83 9.84 -6.46 2.13
N ASN A 84 10.58 -7.56 1.94
CA ASN A 84 11.09 -8.43 3.01
C ASN A 84 10.03 -9.22 3.82
N HIS A 85 8.74 -9.14 3.47
CA HIS A 85 7.66 -9.85 4.15
C HIS A 85 6.96 -10.91 3.29
N LEU A 86 7.61 -11.36 2.21
CA LEU A 86 7.09 -12.38 1.29
C LEU A 86 6.70 -13.69 1.99
N SER A 87 7.42 -14.06 3.06
CA SER A 87 7.14 -15.27 3.86
C SER A 87 5.85 -15.17 4.67
N ALA A 88 5.36 -13.96 4.94
CA ALA A 88 4.12 -13.72 5.68
C ALA A 88 2.88 -13.76 4.77
N PHE A 89 3.05 -13.99 3.47
CA PHE A 89 1.95 -13.99 2.50
C PHE A 89 1.19 -15.31 2.53
N ASP A 90 -0.08 -15.25 2.92
CA ASP A 90 -0.98 -16.38 2.78
C ASP A 90 -1.28 -16.69 1.29
N ILE A 91 -2.06 -17.74 1.05
CA ILE A 91 -2.43 -18.17 -0.31
C ILE A 91 -3.28 -17.08 -1.01
N GLN A 92 -4.14 -16.38 -0.27
CA GLN A 92 -5.02 -15.37 -0.85
C GLN A 92 -4.22 -14.13 -1.30
N VAL A 93 -3.23 -13.72 -0.51
CA VAL A 93 -2.32 -12.63 -0.83
C VAL A 93 -1.54 -12.94 -2.10
N ARG A 94 -1.01 -14.17 -2.22
CA ARG A 94 -0.29 -14.61 -3.43
C ARG A 94 -1.20 -14.61 -4.67
N LYS A 95 -2.45 -15.05 -4.55
CA LYS A 95 -3.44 -14.97 -5.65
C LYS A 95 -3.69 -13.52 -6.07
N ASN A 96 -3.86 -12.61 -5.10
CA ASN A 96 -4.08 -11.19 -5.38
C ASN A 96 -2.86 -10.54 -6.04
N LEU A 97 -1.65 -10.90 -5.62
CA LEU A 97 -0.41 -10.44 -6.23
C LEU A 97 -0.29 -10.92 -7.69
N PHE A 98 -0.59 -12.19 -7.95
CA PHE A 98 -0.63 -12.73 -9.31
C PHE A 98 -1.69 -12.04 -10.18
N LEU A 99 -2.88 -11.76 -9.62
CA LEU A 99 -3.93 -11.00 -10.32
C LEU A 99 -3.49 -9.57 -10.63
N LEU A 100 -2.77 -8.92 -9.72
CA LEU A 100 -2.18 -7.59 -9.95
C LEU A 100 -1.14 -7.63 -11.06
N PHE A 101 -0.28 -8.64 -11.06
CA PHE A 101 0.75 -8.82 -12.08
C PHE A 101 0.15 -9.07 -13.47
N THR A 102 -0.85 -9.95 -13.58
CA THR A 102 -1.57 -10.20 -14.84
C THR A 102 -2.24 -8.94 -15.38
N LYS A 103 -2.96 -8.20 -14.52
CA LYS A 103 -3.53 -6.89 -14.91
C LYS A 103 -2.46 -5.89 -15.35
N LEU A 104 -1.28 -5.89 -14.74
CA LEU A 104 -0.18 -5.01 -15.15
C LEU A 104 0.33 -5.33 -16.57
N LEU A 105 0.39 -6.61 -16.93
CA LEU A 105 0.78 -7.05 -18.27
C LEU A 105 -0.29 -6.70 -19.32
N GLU A 106 -1.57 -6.75 -18.96
CA GLU A 106 -2.69 -6.38 -19.85
C GLU A 106 -2.69 -4.88 -20.21
N PHE A 107 -2.02 -4.04 -19.41
CA PHE A 107 -1.97 -2.60 -19.61
C PHE A 107 -0.52 -2.09 -19.71
N PRO A 108 0.17 -2.33 -20.85
CA PRO A 108 1.58 -2.04 -21.02
C PRO A 108 1.95 -0.55 -20.86
N GLN A 109 0.99 0.38 -20.96
CA GLN A 109 1.20 1.79 -20.61
C GLN A 109 1.73 2.02 -19.18
N TYR A 110 1.58 1.05 -18.27
CA TYR A 110 2.08 1.14 -16.90
C TYR A 110 3.52 0.62 -16.75
N ILE A 111 4.01 -0.23 -17.67
CA ILE A 111 5.35 -0.84 -17.62
C ILE A 111 6.44 0.18 -18.02
N SER A 112 6.15 1.03 -19.01
CA SER A 112 7.10 2.02 -19.54
C SER A 112 7.64 2.99 -18.48
N LYS A 113 6.83 3.35 -17.47
CA LYS A 113 7.25 4.29 -16.40
C LYS A 113 8.05 3.62 -15.28
N TYR A 114 7.82 2.33 -15.02
CA TYR A 114 8.54 1.56 -14.00
C TYR A 114 9.97 1.21 -14.42
N LEU A 115 10.17 0.88 -15.71
CA LEU A 115 11.50 0.58 -16.25
C LEU A 115 12.43 1.81 -16.24
N LEU A 116 11.88 3.02 -16.45
CA LEU A 116 12.67 4.26 -16.41
C LEU A 116 13.14 4.64 -14.99
N ILE A 117 12.39 4.28 -13.95
CA ILE A 117 12.77 4.56 -12.55
C ILE A 117 13.85 3.57 -12.08
N TYR A 118 13.83 2.33 -12.55
CA TYR A 118 14.82 1.31 -12.20
C TYR A 118 16.17 1.47 -12.90
N GLN A 119 16.23 2.24 -14.00
CA GLN A 119 17.48 2.52 -14.71
C GLN A 119 18.27 3.72 -14.14
N GLN A 120 17.77 4.38 -13.09
CA GLN A 120 18.45 5.52 -12.45
C GLN A 120 18.98 5.24 -11.04
N ARG A 121 19.17 3.97 -10.67
CA ARG A 121 19.84 3.56 -9.43
C ARG A 121 21.13 2.82 -9.72
#